data_AF-A0A6J5W3A4-F1
#
_entry.id   AF-A0A6J5W3A4-F1
#
_cell.length_a   1.000
_cell.length_b   1.000
_cell.length_c   1.000
_cell.angle_alpha   90.00
_cell.angle_beta   90.00
_cell.angle_gamma   90.00
#
_symmetry.space_group_name_H-M   'P 1'
#
loop_
_entity.id
_entity.type
_entity.pdbx_description
1 polymer ?
#
loop_
_entity_poly.entity_id
_entity_poly.type
_entity_poly.pdbx_seq_one_letter_code
_entity_poly.pdbx_strand_id
1 'polypeptide(L)'
;MGSFTKFMAYAIFFIILSFFLVPTRTQEEGFIYVVISSKGLEFSKDLLIEQVVSSIIPLQLPQIEKSVKIPLVGQVHVVLSNITIYNVDIASSYVETSDSDNVDASVQVYGAT
;
A
#
# COMPACT_ATOMS: atom_id res chain seq x y z
N MET A 1 62.41 38.45 -17.63
CA MET A 1 61.80 37.26 -16.97
C MET A 1 60.32 37.47 -16.60
N GLY A 2 59.52 38.23 -17.37
CA GLY A 2 58.13 38.56 -16.97
C GLY A 2 57.01 38.04 -17.87
N SER A 3 57.33 37.54 -19.08
CA SER A 3 56.31 37.11 -20.05
C SER A 3 55.83 35.67 -19.79
N PHE A 4 56.75 34.76 -19.46
CA PHE A 4 56.45 33.35 -19.18
C PHE A 4 55.56 33.18 -17.94
N THR A 5 55.77 34.00 -16.89
CA THR A 5 54.98 33.95 -15.66
C THR A 5 53.51 34.34 -15.89
N LYS A 6 53.25 35.29 -16.81
CA LYS A 6 51.88 35.68 -17.20
C LYS A 6 51.20 34.57 -18.00
N PHE A 7 51.94 33.95 -18.92
CA PHE A 7 51.44 32.83 -19.71
C PHE A 7 51.06 31.63 -18.83
N MET A 8 51.90 31.34 -17.83
CA MET A 8 51.65 30.29 -16.84
C MET A 8 50.46 30.63 -15.93
N ALA A 9 50.28 31.90 -15.55
CA ALA A 9 49.11 32.36 -14.80
C ALA A 9 47.80 32.20 -15.59
N TYR A 10 47.81 32.52 -16.90
CA TYR A 10 46.64 32.28 -17.76
C TYR A 10 46.33 30.78 -17.92
N ALA A 11 47.36 29.93 -18.07
CA ALA A 11 47.16 28.49 -18.13
C ALA A 11 46.54 27.94 -16.83
N ILE A 12 47.04 28.37 -15.67
CA ILE A 12 46.49 27.99 -14.36
C ILE A 12 45.05 28.49 -14.22
N PHE A 13 44.78 29.74 -14.60
CA PHE A 13 43.43 30.31 -14.58
C PHE A 13 42.47 29.51 -15.47
N PHE A 14 42.91 29.09 -16.67
CA PHE A 14 42.11 28.29 -17.59
C PHE A 14 41.82 26.88 -17.04
N ILE A 15 42.78 26.26 -16.34
CA ILE A 15 42.60 24.96 -15.67
C ILE A 15 41.59 25.07 -14.52
N ILE A 16 41.69 26.11 -13.69
CA ILE A 16 40.75 26.35 -12.59
C ILE A 16 39.35 26.63 -13.15
N LEU A 17 39.26 27.46 -14.19
CA LEU A 17 38.00 27.77 -14.86
C LEU A 17 37.36 26.51 -15.46
N SER A 18 38.16 25.63 -16.06
CA SER A 18 37.67 24.35 -16.59
C SER A 18 37.08 23.44 -15.50
N PHE A 19 37.61 23.48 -14.28
CA PHE A 19 37.04 22.74 -13.14
C PHE A 19 35.69 23.30 -12.70
N PHE A 20 35.50 24.63 -12.77
CA PHE A 20 34.24 25.28 -12.43
C PHE A 20 33.13 25.09 -13.48
N LEU A 21 33.47 24.80 -14.73
CA LEU A 21 32.50 24.55 -15.80
C LEU A 21 32.01 23.10 -15.85
N VAL A 22 32.52 22.18 -15.04
CA VAL A 22 31.97 20.82 -14.95
C VAL A 22 30.69 20.85 -14.12
N PRO A 23 29.50 20.63 -14.71
CA PRO A 23 28.29 20.51 -13.92
C PRO A 23 28.39 19.26 -13.03
N THR A 24 28.39 19.44 -11.72
CA THR A 24 28.22 18.34 -10.77
C THR A 24 26.78 17.85 -10.88
N ARG A 25 26.53 16.90 -11.78
CA ARG A 25 25.22 16.27 -11.88
C ARG A 25 25.10 15.26 -10.74
N THR A 26 24.55 15.69 -9.61
CA THR A 26 24.03 14.79 -8.58
C THR A 26 22.71 14.20 -9.10
N GLN A 27 22.82 13.26 -10.03
CA GLN A 27 21.70 12.45 -10.50
C GLN A 27 21.85 11.05 -9.91
N GLU A 28 21.58 10.93 -8.62
CA GLU A 28 21.29 9.63 -8.03
C GLU A 28 19.99 9.77 -7.24
N GLU A 29 18.88 9.81 -7.96
CA GLU A 29 17.60 9.46 -7.38
C GLU A 29 17.67 7.95 -7.08
N GLY A 30 17.93 7.61 -5.82
CA GLY A 30 17.93 6.23 -5.36
C GLY A 30 16.50 5.74 -5.18
N PHE A 31 16.10 4.74 -5.93
CA PHE A 31 14.78 4.10 -5.80
C PHE A 31 14.92 2.75 -5.10
N ILE A 32 14.13 2.54 -4.04
CA ILE A 32 13.93 1.22 -3.43
C ILE A 32 12.66 0.65 -4.06
N TYR A 33 12.79 -0.45 -4.79
CA TYR A 33 11.66 -1.20 -5.32
C TYR A 33 11.52 -2.52 -4.55
N VAL A 34 10.28 -2.95 -4.34
CA VAL A 34 9.94 -4.23 -3.74
C VAL A 34 9.06 -4.97 -4.74
N VAL A 35 9.50 -6.15 -5.15
CA VAL A 35 8.73 -7.03 -6.04
C VAL A 35 8.03 -8.07 -5.17
N ILE A 36 6.70 -8.12 -5.25
CA ILE A 36 5.89 -9.11 -4.56
C ILE A 36 5.47 -10.17 -5.57
N SER A 37 5.85 -11.42 -5.32
CA SER A 37 5.41 -12.54 -6.17
C SER A 37 3.93 -12.84 -6.00
N SER A 38 3.32 -13.53 -6.97
CA SER A 38 1.95 -14.03 -6.87
C SER A 38 1.71 -14.86 -5.60
N LYS A 39 2.71 -15.63 -5.16
CA LYS A 39 2.66 -16.38 -3.88
C LYS A 39 2.62 -15.46 -2.66
N GLY A 40 3.32 -14.33 -2.70
CA GLY A 40 3.29 -13.34 -1.63
C GLY A 40 1.92 -12.65 -1.53
N LEU A 41 1.27 -12.43 -2.67
CA LEU A 41 -0.11 -11.94 -2.72
C LEU A 41 -1.10 -12.99 -2.21
N GLU A 42 -0.91 -14.26 -2.57
CA GLU A 42 -1.71 -15.37 -2.04
C GLU A 42 -1.58 -15.50 -0.52
N PHE A 43 -0.36 -15.36 0.02
CA PHE A 43 -0.15 -15.31 1.46
C PHE A 43 -0.88 -14.12 2.11
N SER A 44 -0.81 -12.94 1.50
CA SER A 44 -1.48 -11.74 2.02
C SER A 44 -3.01 -11.89 1.99
N LYS A 45 -3.55 -12.56 0.97
CA LYS A 45 -4.97 -12.91 0.87
C LYS A 45 -5.41 -13.77 2.05
N ASP A 46 -4.63 -14.78 2.42
CA ASP A 46 -4.98 -15.67 3.54
C ASP A 46 -4.97 -14.92 4.88
N LEU A 47 -4.01 -14.01 5.09
CA LEU A 47 -4.01 -13.13 6.27
C LEU A 47 -5.25 -12.21 6.32
N LEU A 48 -5.68 -11.69 5.16
CA LEU A 48 -6.88 -10.87 5.09
C LEU A 48 -8.15 -11.69 5.36
N ILE A 49 -8.20 -12.95 4.96
CA ILE A 49 -9.31 -13.85 5.29
C ILE A 49 -9.42 -14.01 6.81
N GLU A 50 -8.31 -14.29 7.50
CA GLU A 50 -8.30 -14.40 8.96
C GLU A 50 -8.77 -13.10 9.63
N GLN A 51 -8.32 -11.96 9.12
CA GLN A 51 -8.73 -10.64 9.61
C GLN A 51 -10.22 -10.37 9.36
N VAL A 52 -10.75 -10.77 8.21
CA VAL A 52 -12.17 -10.64 7.90
C VAL A 52 -13.01 -11.49 8.85
N VAL A 53 -12.65 -12.77 9.04
CA VAL A 53 -13.36 -13.66 9.97
C VAL A 53 -13.31 -13.12 11.40
N SER A 54 -12.14 -12.66 11.87
CA SER A 54 -11.99 -12.11 13.22
C SER A 54 -12.77 -10.81 13.43
N SER A 55 -13.00 -10.03 12.37
CA SER A 55 -13.79 -8.80 12.43
C SER A 55 -15.31 -9.04 12.36
N ILE A 56 -15.76 -10.10 11.68
CA ILE A 56 -17.20 -10.39 11.52
C ILE A 56 -17.78 -11.08 12.76
N ILE A 57 -17.09 -12.04 13.36
CA ILE A 57 -17.59 -12.80 14.53
C ILE A 57 -18.06 -11.88 15.67
N PRO A 58 -17.33 -10.83 16.10
CA PRO A 58 -17.76 -9.96 17.19
C PRO A 58 -18.77 -8.88 16.76
N LEU A 59 -19.25 -8.90 15.50
CA LEU A 59 -20.14 -7.87 14.99
C LEU A 59 -21.53 -7.95 15.66
N GLN A 60 -21.97 -6.83 16.22
CA GLN A 60 -23.29 -6.71 16.81
C GLN A 60 -24.34 -6.52 15.72
N LEU A 61 -25.24 -7.49 15.57
CA LEU A 61 -26.31 -7.43 14.59
C LEU A 61 -27.54 -6.72 15.17
N PRO A 62 -28.26 -5.92 14.36
CA PRO A 62 -29.43 -5.20 14.81
C PRO A 62 -30.58 -6.16 15.16
N GLN A 63 -31.42 -5.74 16.10
CA GLN A 63 -32.67 -6.43 16.43
C GLN A 63 -33.61 -6.42 15.21
N ILE A 64 -34.30 -7.54 14.99
CA ILE A 64 -35.29 -7.70 13.94
C ILE A 64 -36.67 -7.76 14.57
N GLU A 65 -37.57 -6.88 14.14
CA GLU A 65 -38.94 -6.81 14.64
C GLU A 65 -39.94 -7.01 13.51
N LYS A 66 -40.97 -7.81 13.76
CA LYS A 66 -42.03 -8.03 12.78
C LYS A 66 -43.37 -8.34 13.43
N SER A 67 -44.41 -7.65 12.99
CA SER A 67 -45.79 -7.97 13.33
C SER A 67 -46.35 -8.94 12.30
N VAL A 68 -46.72 -10.16 12.71
CA VAL A 68 -47.29 -11.20 11.83
C VAL A 68 -48.68 -11.64 12.30
N LYS A 69 -49.57 -11.96 11.37
CA LYS A 69 -50.91 -12.46 11.68
C LYS A 69 -50.91 -13.98 11.57
N ILE A 70 -51.19 -14.66 12.67
CA ILE A 70 -51.26 -16.12 12.74
C ILE A 70 -52.73 -16.53 12.83
N PRO A 71 -53.25 -17.39 11.93
CA PRO A 71 -54.61 -17.89 12.02
C PRO A 71 -54.91 -18.52 13.39
N LEU A 72 -56.11 -18.30 13.93
CA LEU A 72 -56.56 -18.75 15.25
C LEU A 72 -55.88 -18.07 16.47
N VAL A 73 -54.72 -17.44 16.30
CA VAL A 73 -54.01 -16.72 17.38
C VAL A 73 -54.20 -15.20 17.30
N GLY A 74 -54.30 -14.63 16.09
CA GLY A 74 -54.45 -13.19 15.86
C GLY A 74 -53.16 -12.49 15.45
N GLN A 75 -53.09 -11.18 15.68
CA GLN A 75 -51.90 -10.38 15.39
C GLN A 75 -50.88 -10.55 16.52
N VAL A 76 -49.67 -10.99 16.18
CA VAL A 76 -48.56 -11.10 17.12
C VAL A 76 -47.42 -10.17 16.71
N HIS A 77 -46.64 -9.75 17.69
CA HIS A 77 -45.41 -9.00 17.50
C HIS A 77 -44.21 -9.89 17.86
N VAL A 78 -43.30 -10.08 16.92
CA VAL A 78 -42.14 -10.98 17.04
C VAL A 78 -40.88 -10.15 17.04
N VAL A 79 -39.98 -10.45 17.98
CA VAL A 79 -38.70 -9.76 18.14
C VAL A 79 -37.59 -10.81 18.17
N LEU A 80 -36.57 -10.63 17.35
CA LEU A 80 -35.33 -11.41 17.38
C LEU A 80 -34.17 -10.48 17.75
N SER A 81 -33.56 -10.73 18.91
CA SER A 81 -32.52 -9.89 19.50
C SER A 81 -31.34 -10.74 19.97
N ASN A 82 -30.25 -10.06 20.38
CA ASN A 82 -29.02 -10.71 20.85
C ASN A 82 -28.45 -11.73 19.85
N ILE A 83 -28.47 -11.36 18.56
CA ILE A 83 -28.00 -12.21 17.48
C ILE A 83 -26.46 -12.23 17.51
N THR A 84 -25.89 -13.43 17.58
CA THR A 84 -24.43 -13.64 17.64
C THR A 84 -23.98 -14.46 16.44
N ILE A 85 -22.86 -14.06 15.82
CA ILE A 85 -22.22 -14.81 14.75
C ILE A 85 -21.18 -15.75 15.37
N TYR A 86 -21.40 -17.06 15.27
CA TYR A 86 -20.48 -18.06 15.84
C TYR A 86 -19.34 -18.46 14.91
N ASN A 87 -19.64 -18.52 13.60
CA ASN A 87 -18.68 -18.97 12.60
C ASN A 87 -18.99 -18.32 11.26
N VAL A 88 -17.94 -18.06 10.49
CA VAL A 88 -18.00 -17.63 9.10
C VAL A 88 -17.02 -18.50 8.33
N ASP A 89 -17.52 -19.20 7.31
CA ASP A 89 -16.70 -19.98 6.39
C ASP A 89 -16.59 -19.25 5.06
N ILE A 90 -15.37 -19.11 4.54
CA ILE A 90 -15.10 -18.45 3.26
C ILE A 90 -14.87 -19.52 2.21
N ALA A 91 -15.89 -19.76 1.38
CA ALA A 91 -15.87 -20.81 0.37
C ALA A 91 -14.80 -20.59 -0.73
N SER A 92 -14.54 -19.33 -1.11
CA SER A 92 -13.53 -19.00 -2.12
C SER A 92 -13.01 -17.59 -1.96
N SER A 93 -11.74 -17.40 -2.28
CA SER A 93 -11.08 -16.11 -2.37
C SER A 93 -10.04 -16.15 -3.48
N TYR A 94 -9.91 -15.06 -4.22
CA TYR A 94 -8.93 -14.94 -5.29
C TYR A 94 -8.24 -13.58 -5.21
N VAL A 95 -7.03 -13.53 -5.75
CA VAL A 95 -6.30 -12.28 -6.00
C VAL A 95 -6.34 -12.05 -7.49
N GLU A 96 -6.73 -10.85 -7.88
CA GLU A 96 -6.68 -10.40 -9.26
C GLU A 96 -5.53 -9.39 -9.39
N THR A 97 -4.57 -9.71 -10.24
CA THR A 97 -3.53 -8.79 -10.68
C THR A 97 -3.89 -8.35 -12.08
N SER A 98 -4.00 -7.05 -12.32
CA SER A 98 -4.17 -6.52 -13.68
C SER A 98 -2.96 -6.92 -14.54
N ASP A 99 -3.18 -7.20 -15.84
CA ASP A 99 -2.22 -7.76 -16.81
C ASP A 99 -0.92 -6.96 -17.06
N SER A 100 -0.60 -5.95 -16.25
CA SER A 100 0.79 -5.54 -16.11
C SER A 100 1.46 -6.49 -15.13
N ASP A 101 2.28 -7.40 -15.65
CA ASP A 101 3.07 -8.42 -14.91
C ASP A 101 3.94 -7.88 -13.74
N ASN A 102 3.82 -6.61 -13.37
CA ASN A 102 4.40 -5.99 -12.19
C ASN A 102 3.31 -5.20 -11.45
N VAL A 103 2.94 -5.66 -10.25
CA VAL A 103 2.35 -4.76 -9.25
C VAL A 103 3.51 -3.95 -8.70
N ASP A 104 3.85 -2.85 -9.37
CA ASP A 104 4.82 -1.88 -8.86
C ASP A 104 4.18 -1.13 -7.68
N ALA A 105 4.26 -1.75 -6.50
CA ALA A 105 3.97 -1.07 -5.25
C ALA A 105 5.15 -0.14 -4.92
N SER A 106 5.14 1.08 -5.43
CA SER A 106 6.12 2.10 -5.05
C SER A 106 5.80 2.64 -3.65
N VAL A 107 6.49 2.15 -2.63
CA VAL A 107 6.44 2.73 -1.28
C VAL A 107 7.38 3.93 -1.24
N GLN A 108 6.84 5.15 -1.29
CA GLN A 108 7.62 6.38 -1.10
C GLN A 108 7.95 6.53 0.39
N VAL A 109 9.17 6.11 0.77
CA VAL A 109 9.70 6.35 2.11
C VAL A 109 10.25 7.78 2.15
N TYR A 110 9.48 8.71 2.71
CA TYR A 110 9.98 10.05 3.00
C TYR A 110 11.02 9.96 4.12
N GLY A 111 12.29 10.10 3.78
CA GLY A 111 13.36 10.25 4.76
C GLY A 111 13.17 11.56 5.53
N ALA A 112 13.03 11.47 6.85
CA ALA A 112 13.16 12.62 7.73
C ALA A 112 14.65 12.91 7.91
N THR A 113 15.10 14.06 7.39
CA THR A 113 16.40 14.66 7.73
C THR A 113 16.33 15.33 9.10
#